data_AF-A0A2E7LUF2-F1
#
_entry.id   AF-A0A2E7LUF2-F1
#
_cell.length_a   1.000
_cell.length_b   1.000
_cell.length_c   1.000
_cell.angle_alpha   90.00
_cell.angle_beta   90.00
_cell.angle_gamma   90.00
#
_symmetry.space_group_name_H-M   'P 1'
#
loop_
_entity.id
_entity.type
_entity.pdbx_description
1 polymer ?
#
loop_
_entity_poly.entity_id
_entity_poly.type
_entity_poly.pdbx_seq_one_letter_code
_entity_poly.pdbx_strand_id
1 'polypeptide(L)'
;MQNREFRDLEYELLELDTNICHKKASFSKINESWINRDDSKNLIKAIKTSFNGKIINSVIEPGIYTASKFNNSIYNSELSNSKLSGSKFSNNVIKSTFDMNNMRGIVANNISMEATSFFGSDLFKAKMNKTDLSNCDLESTNLEMAEFRYSNLSNTLIDKVNNLTNAIFYETVVDESTYNKIWNEFSNRGIYLHTRTQDYFKIV
;
A
#
# COMPACT_ATOMS: atom_id res chain seq x y z
N MET A 1 12.50 -34.69 -16.47
CA MET A 1 11.75 -33.48 -16.09
C MET A 1 11.35 -33.63 -14.63
N GLN A 2 12.04 -32.98 -13.69
CA GLN A 2 11.65 -32.99 -12.28
C GLN A 2 10.54 -31.97 -12.08
N ASN A 3 9.36 -32.45 -11.67
CA ASN A 3 8.29 -31.62 -11.14
C ASN A 3 8.84 -30.87 -9.93
N ARG A 4 9.14 -29.57 -10.07
CA ARG A 4 9.32 -28.70 -8.92
C ARG A 4 7.93 -28.49 -8.33
N GLU A 5 7.53 -29.37 -7.42
CA GLU A 5 6.43 -29.05 -6.52
C GLU A 5 6.81 -27.74 -5.82
N PHE A 6 6.10 -26.67 -6.16
CA PHE A 6 6.15 -25.44 -5.39
C PHE A 6 5.61 -25.79 -4.01
N ARG A 7 6.52 -26.04 -3.06
CA ARG A 7 6.13 -26.13 -1.66
C ARG A 7 5.51 -24.79 -1.28
N ASP A 8 4.35 -24.84 -0.64
CA ASP A 8 3.76 -23.65 -0.05
C ASP A 8 4.79 -22.98 0.86
N LEU A 9 4.86 -21.65 0.79
CA LEU A 9 5.69 -20.89 1.70
C LEU A 9 5.21 -21.20 3.13
N GLU A 10 6.12 -21.62 4.01
CA GLU A 10 5.83 -21.76 5.44
C GLU A 10 5.70 -20.36 6.05
N TYR A 11 4.55 -20.09 6.69
CA TYR A 11 4.25 -18.82 7.34
C TYR A 11 4.20 -19.00 8.85
N GLU A 12 4.81 -18.06 9.59
CA GLU A 12 4.61 -17.95 11.03
C GLU A 12 3.26 -17.28 11.32
N LEU A 13 2.49 -17.79 12.28
CA LEU A 13 1.19 -17.24 12.66
C LEU A 13 1.35 -16.28 13.85
N LEU A 14 0.91 -15.05 13.72
CA LEU A 14 0.82 -14.09 14.82
C LEU A 14 -0.63 -13.62 14.98
N GLU A 15 -1.22 -13.93 16.14
CA GLU A 15 -2.51 -13.37 16.53
C GLU A 15 -2.28 -12.05 17.26
N LEU A 16 -2.83 -10.97 16.70
CA LEU A 16 -2.83 -9.65 17.34
C LEU A 16 -4.11 -9.54 18.17
N ASP A 17 -3.99 -9.09 19.42
CA ASP A 17 -5.13 -8.90 20.30
C ASP A 17 -5.95 -7.67 19.84
N THR A 18 -7.21 -7.91 19.47
CA THR A 18 -8.12 -6.89 18.94
C THR A 18 -8.56 -5.85 19.96
N ASN A 19 -8.30 -6.08 21.25
CA ASN A 19 -8.67 -5.18 22.34
C ASN A 19 -7.48 -4.39 22.89
N ILE A 20 -6.26 -4.74 22.45
CA ILE A 20 -5.06 -4.00 22.82
C ILE A 20 -4.85 -2.91 21.79
N CYS A 21 -5.04 -1.66 22.23
CA CYS A 21 -4.39 -0.54 21.58
C CYS A 21 -2.88 -0.76 21.73
N HIS A 22 -2.18 -1.13 20.65
CA HIS A 22 -0.73 -1.23 20.63
C HIS A 22 -0.15 0.19 20.70
N LYS A 23 -0.33 0.81 21.88
CA LYS A 23 -0.22 2.25 22.09
C LYS A 23 1.26 2.60 22.25
N LYS A 24 1.90 3.00 21.16
CA LYS A 24 3.23 3.62 21.03
C LYS A 24 4.45 2.92 21.66
N ALA A 25 4.30 1.88 22.48
CA ALA A 25 5.40 1.30 23.25
C ALA A 25 5.20 -0.16 23.69
N SER A 26 4.26 -0.95 23.14
CA SER A 26 4.14 -2.36 23.54
C SER A 26 5.22 -3.29 22.96
N PHE A 27 6.18 -2.74 22.21
CA PHE A 27 7.46 -3.35 21.88
C PHE A 27 8.61 -2.53 22.51
N SER A 28 8.40 -2.02 23.74
CA SER A 28 9.31 -1.12 24.47
C SER A 28 10.74 -1.66 24.62
N LYS A 29 11.57 -1.34 23.62
CA LYS A 29 12.99 -0.99 23.80
C LYS A 29 13.46 0.04 22.77
N ILE A 30 12.53 0.70 22.09
CA ILE A 30 12.83 1.38 20.84
C ILE A 30 12.36 2.83 20.89
N ASN A 31 13.05 3.62 21.71
CA ASN A 31 13.01 5.09 21.60
C ASN A 31 14.28 5.62 20.91
N GLU A 32 15.03 4.75 20.22
CA GLU A 32 16.28 5.09 19.51
C GLU A 32 16.34 4.61 18.04
N SER A 33 15.45 3.70 17.56
CA SER A 33 15.53 3.23 16.16
C SER A 33 14.88 4.14 15.12
N TRP A 34 14.07 5.13 15.54
CA TRP A 34 13.60 6.18 14.63
C TRP A 34 14.77 6.95 13.98
N ILE A 35 15.95 6.90 14.61
CA ILE A 35 17.16 7.63 14.22
C ILE A 35 18.02 6.85 13.21
N ASN A 36 17.83 5.53 13.05
CA ASN A 36 18.71 4.73 12.18
C ASN A 36 17.93 3.83 11.22
N ARG A 37 17.33 4.46 10.20
CA ARG A 37 16.58 3.83 9.10
C ARG A 37 17.40 2.79 8.33
N ASP A 38 18.74 2.85 8.41
CA ASP A 38 19.66 1.98 7.67
C ASP A 38 20.08 0.72 8.44
N ASP A 39 19.96 0.69 9.77
CA ASP A 39 20.35 -0.49 10.55
C ASP A 39 19.21 -1.50 10.72
N SER A 40 19.00 -2.28 9.67
CA SER A 40 18.04 -3.40 9.65
C SER A 40 18.27 -4.47 10.73
N LYS A 41 19.37 -4.44 11.49
CA LYS A 41 19.65 -5.41 12.55
C LYS A 41 18.74 -5.24 13.77
N ASN A 42 18.28 -4.01 14.03
CA ASN A 42 17.46 -3.69 15.21
C ASN A 42 15.95 -3.61 14.92
N LEU A 43 15.56 -3.85 13.67
CA LEU A 43 14.15 -3.87 13.29
C LEU A 43 13.51 -5.21 13.68
N ILE A 44 12.22 -5.16 14.05
CA ILE A 44 11.39 -6.36 14.14
C ILE A 44 11.43 -7.07 12.78
N LYS A 45 11.58 -8.41 12.80
CA LYS A 45 11.62 -9.25 11.60
C LYS A 45 10.44 -10.21 11.64
N ALA A 46 9.38 -9.85 10.93
CA ALA A 46 8.19 -10.67 10.72
C ALA A 46 8.04 -10.95 9.22
N ILE A 47 9.00 -11.70 8.67
CA ILE A 47 9.08 -12.04 7.25
C ILE A 47 8.24 -13.28 6.98
N LYS A 48 7.37 -13.24 5.95
CA LYS A 48 6.43 -14.34 5.67
C LYS A 48 5.63 -14.71 6.93
N THR A 49 5.13 -13.71 7.63
CA THR A 49 4.30 -13.87 8.82
C THR A 49 2.85 -13.58 8.47
N SER A 50 1.90 -14.27 9.10
CA SER A 50 0.47 -14.01 8.97
C SER A 50 -0.07 -13.33 10.22
N PHE A 51 -0.60 -12.13 10.05
CA PHE A 51 -1.30 -11.35 11.07
C PHE A 51 -2.80 -11.55 10.92
N ASN A 52 -3.43 -12.23 11.87
CA ASN A 52 -4.86 -12.59 11.79
C ASN A 52 -5.78 -11.71 12.63
N GLY A 53 -5.22 -10.94 13.57
CA GLY A 53 -5.97 -10.03 14.42
C GLY A 53 -6.32 -8.72 13.70
N LYS A 54 -7.45 -8.11 14.07
CA LYS A 54 -7.75 -6.73 13.69
C LYS A 54 -6.73 -5.79 14.33
N ILE A 55 -6.31 -4.78 13.60
CA ILE A 55 -5.42 -3.72 14.10
C ILE A 55 -6.23 -2.43 14.13
N ILE A 56 -6.50 -1.90 15.32
CA ILE A 56 -7.37 -0.75 15.48
C ILE A 56 -6.70 0.26 16.41
N ASN A 57 -6.71 1.55 16.05
CA ASN A 57 -6.19 2.64 16.89
C ASN A 57 -4.75 2.38 17.38
N SER A 58 -3.90 1.81 16.54
CA SER A 58 -2.61 1.25 16.95
C SER A 58 -1.44 1.87 16.22
N VAL A 59 -0.26 1.90 16.86
CA VAL A 59 1.00 2.26 16.21
C VAL A 59 1.86 1.00 16.16
N ILE A 60 2.13 0.51 14.95
CA ILE A 60 2.97 -0.65 14.71
C ILE A 60 4.41 -0.15 14.52
N GLU A 61 5.35 -0.79 15.20
CA GLU A 61 6.75 -0.40 15.09
C GLU A 61 7.30 -0.63 13.67
N PRO A 62 8.17 0.28 13.19
CA PRO A 62 8.89 0.08 11.95
C PRO A 62 9.62 -1.27 11.94
N GLY A 63 9.45 -2.01 10.85
CA GLY A 63 9.91 -3.39 10.80
C GLY A 63 10.08 -3.94 9.40
N ILE A 64 10.57 -5.18 9.35
CA ILE A 64 10.68 -5.98 8.14
C ILE A 64 9.51 -6.96 8.13
N TYR A 65 8.50 -6.63 7.33
CA TYR A 65 7.26 -7.38 7.13
C TYR A 65 7.19 -8.00 5.72
N THR A 66 8.33 -8.15 5.04
CA THR A 66 8.41 -8.63 3.65
C THR A 66 7.65 -9.95 3.45
N ALA A 67 6.86 -10.01 2.39
CA ALA A 67 6.04 -11.16 2.00
C ALA A 67 5.04 -11.63 3.07
N SER A 68 4.67 -10.76 4.02
CA SER A 68 3.73 -11.08 5.10
C SER A 68 2.28 -10.86 4.67
N LYS A 69 1.35 -11.44 5.44
CA LYS A 69 -0.09 -11.41 5.17
C LYS A 69 -0.80 -10.70 6.32
N PHE A 70 -1.52 -9.63 6.00
CA PHE A 70 -2.45 -8.97 6.92
C PHE A 70 -3.86 -9.44 6.56
N ASN A 71 -4.34 -10.44 7.31
CA ASN A 71 -5.57 -11.16 6.98
C ASN A 71 -6.84 -10.48 7.49
N ASN A 72 -6.70 -9.49 8.37
CA ASN A 72 -7.82 -8.79 9.00
C ASN A 72 -7.72 -7.27 8.79
N SER A 73 -8.77 -6.56 9.20
CA SER A 73 -8.85 -5.12 8.95
C SER A 73 -7.84 -4.33 9.78
N ILE A 74 -7.30 -3.28 9.17
CA ILE A 74 -6.47 -2.25 9.82
C ILE A 74 -7.28 -0.94 9.80
N TYR A 75 -7.47 -0.32 10.95
CA TYR A 75 -8.28 0.89 11.08
C TYR A 75 -7.60 1.92 11.97
N ASN A 76 -7.53 3.17 11.51
CA ASN A 76 -7.01 4.29 12.29
C ASN A 76 -5.66 3.97 12.95
N SER A 77 -4.74 3.38 12.19
CA SER A 77 -3.49 2.85 12.71
C SER A 77 -2.28 3.30 11.88
N GLU A 78 -1.10 3.29 12.47
CA GLU A 78 0.16 3.72 11.84
C GLU A 78 1.09 2.53 11.65
N LEU A 79 1.59 2.34 10.42
CA LEU A 79 2.63 1.40 10.04
C LEU A 79 3.54 2.09 9.01
N SER A 80 4.32 3.07 9.46
CA SER A 80 5.19 3.86 8.59
C SER A 80 6.64 3.35 8.66
N ASN A 81 7.49 3.79 7.72
CA ASN A 81 8.95 3.55 7.72
C ASN A 81 9.37 2.06 7.75
N SER A 82 8.56 1.19 7.15
CA SER A 82 8.70 -0.27 7.18
C SER A 82 9.01 -0.86 5.80
N LYS A 83 9.47 -2.12 5.80
CA LYS A 83 9.67 -2.94 4.59
C LYS A 83 8.53 -3.92 4.46
N LEU A 84 7.61 -3.65 3.55
CA LEU A 84 6.39 -4.40 3.27
C LEU A 84 6.40 -5.04 1.88
N SER A 85 7.55 -5.10 1.21
CA SER A 85 7.66 -5.62 -0.16
C SER A 85 7.02 -7.00 -0.31
N GLY A 86 6.18 -7.15 -1.33
CA GLY A 86 5.45 -8.39 -1.63
C GLY A 86 4.38 -8.81 -0.60
N SER A 87 4.06 -7.96 0.39
CA SER A 87 3.03 -8.28 1.39
C SER A 87 1.62 -8.27 0.80
N LYS A 88 0.71 -9.00 1.44
CA LYS A 88 -0.69 -9.08 1.04
C LYS A 88 -1.60 -8.53 2.12
N PHE A 89 -2.52 -7.65 1.73
CA PHE A 89 -3.63 -7.18 2.55
C PHE A 89 -4.91 -7.85 2.03
N SER A 90 -5.57 -8.62 2.90
CA SER A 90 -6.76 -9.40 2.53
C SER A 90 -8.07 -8.76 3.00
N ASN A 91 -8.00 -7.66 3.73
CA ASN A 91 -9.15 -6.94 4.27
C ASN A 91 -8.85 -5.43 4.32
N ASN A 92 -9.85 -4.63 4.68
CA ASN A 92 -9.83 -3.18 4.60
C ASN A 92 -8.72 -2.55 5.47
N VAL A 93 -8.08 -1.53 4.93
CA VAL A 93 -7.08 -0.69 5.59
C VAL A 93 -7.58 0.75 5.52
N ILE A 94 -8.27 1.24 6.55
CA ILE A 94 -9.01 2.51 6.45
C ILE A 94 -8.44 3.53 7.43
N LYS A 95 -8.36 4.79 7.01
CA LYS A 95 -7.91 5.93 7.84
C LYS A 95 -6.56 5.68 8.51
N SER A 96 -5.67 4.95 7.84
CA SER A 96 -4.39 4.51 8.41
C SER A 96 -3.22 5.23 7.74
N THR A 97 -2.03 5.10 8.30
CA THR A 97 -0.82 5.76 7.78
C THR A 97 0.23 4.71 7.43
N PHE A 98 0.66 4.71 6.19
CA PHE A 98 1.66 3.82 5.60
C PHE A 98 2.78 4.63 4.97
N ASP A 99 3.19 5.74 5.59
CA ASP A 99 4.13 6.69 4.99
C ASP A 99 5.55 6.13 4.96
N MET A 100 6.31 6.56 3.96
CA MET A 100 7.74 6.24 3.81
C MET A 100 8.03 4.73 3.83
N ASN A 101 7.10 3.92 3.35
CA ASN A 101 7.24 2.47 3.31
C ASN A 101 7.83 1.98 1.99
N ASN A 102 8.59 0.88 2.05
CA ASN A 102 8.83 0.06 0.88
C ASN A 102 7.69 -0.95 0.72
N MET A 103 6.74 -0.64 -0.17
CA MET A 103 5.55 -1.45 -0.47
C MET A 103 5.60 -2.04 -1.88
N ARG A 104 6.81 -2.27 -2.42
CA ARG A 104 6.98 -2.76 -3.79
C ARG A 104 6.30 -4.11 -3.95
N GLY A 105 5.45 -4.24 -4.96
CA GLY A 105 4.79 -5.49 -5.32
C GLY A 105 3.74 -5.98 -4.33
N ILE A 106 3.21 -5.12 -3.44
CA ILE A 106 2.12 -5.54 -2.55
C ILE A 106 0.89 -6.01 -3.33
N VAL A 107 0.04 -6.80 -2.67
CA VAL A 107 -1.26 -7.21 -3.20
C VAL A 107 -2.36 -6.78 -2.25
N ALA A 108 -3.26 -5.92 -2.73
CA ALA A 108 -4.36 -5.35 -1.99
C ALA A 108 -5.62 -5.25 -2.89
N ASN A 109 -5.94 -6.32 -3.63
CA ASN A 109 -7.09 -6.31 -4.54
C ASN A 109 -8.41 -6.54 -3.80
N ASN A 110 -9.49 -5.89 -4.23
CA ASN A 110 -10.86 -6.05 -3.70
C ASN A 110 -11.01 -5.65 -2.22
N ILE A 111 -10.34 -4.59 -1.78
CA ILE A 111 -10.48 -4.06 -0.42
C ILE A 111 -10.74 -2.56 -0.45
N SER A 112 -11.13 -1.98 0.68
CA SER A 112 -11.08 -0.53 0.88
C SER A 112 -9.77 -0.14 1.56
N MET A 113 -9.10 0.84 0.96
CA MET A 113 -7.95 1.56 1.49
C MET A 113 -8.30 3.03 1.80
N GLU A 114 -9.59 3.38 1.88
CA GLU A 114 -10.11 4.75 1.97
C GLU A 114 -9.41 5.59 3.04
N ALA A 115 -9.09 6.84 2.67
CA ALA A 115 -8.48 7.84 3.55
C ALA A 115 -7.15 7.39 4.19
N THR A 116 -6.42 6.49 3.54
CA THR A 116 -5.10 6.03 3.98
C THR A 116 -4.02 6.92 3.38
N SER A 117 -3.02 7.27 4.19
CA SER A 117 -1.83 7.97 3.71
C SER A 117 -0.78 6.97 3.27
N PHE A 118 -0.24 7.16 2.06
CA PHE A 118 0.92 6.45 1.52
C PHE A 118 2.07 7.40 1.24
N PHE A 119 2.06 8.60 1.82
CA PHE A 119 3.02 9.67 1.53
C PHE A 119 4.47 9.17 1.48
N GLY A 120 5.16 9.46 0.37
CA GLY A 120 6.58 9.09 0.21
C GLY A 120 6.86 7.59 0.02
N SER A 121 5.82 6.75 -0.10
CA SER A 121 6.01 5.29 -0.19
C SER A 121 6.35 4.81 -1.59
N ASP A 122 6.94 3.62 -1.65
CA ASP A 122 7.26 2.94 -2.90
C ASP A 122 6.29 1.80 -3.17
N LEU A 123 5.32 2.05 -4.05
CA LEU A 123 4.29 1.11 -4.49
C LEU A 123 4.60 0.55 -5.90
N PHE A 124 5.87 0.52 -6.32
CA PHE A 124 6.26 -0.06 -7.60
C PHE A 124 5.68 -1.46 -7.79
N LYS A 125 4.97 -1.71 -8.90
CA LYS A 125 4.27 -2.97 -9.21
C LYS A 125 3.22 -3.41 -8.18
N ALA A 126 2.71 -2.51 -7.35
CA ALA A 126 1.60 -2.82 -6.45
C ALA A 126 0.35 -3.24 -7.23
N LYS A 127 -0.37 -4.24 -6.73
CA LYS A 127 -1.63 -4.72 -7.30
C LYS A 127 -2.79 -4.28 -6.42
N MET A 128 -3.48 -3.23 -6.85
CA MET A 128 -4.59 -2.61 -6.14
C MET A 128 -5.83 -2.57 -7.04
N ASN A 129 -6.11 -3.64 -7.79
CA ASN A 129 -7.30 -3.75 -8.65
C ASN A 129 -8.57 -3.88 -7.81
N LYS A 130 -9.67 -3.21 -8.19
CA LYS A 130 -10.94 -3.16 -7.47
C LYS A 130 -10.78 -2.64 -6.03
N THR A 131 -9.83 -1.72 -5.83
CA THR A 131 -9.54 -1.15 -4.51
C THR A 131 -10.16 0.23 -4.40
N ASP A 132 -10.79 0.52 -3.28
CA ASP A 132 -11.21 1.88 -2.97
C ASP A 132 -10.05 2.64 -2.32
N LEU A 133 -9.41 3.53 -3.06
CA LEU A 133 -8.35 4.43 -2.61
C LEU A 133 -8.87 5.86 -2.49
N SER A 134 -10.19 6.06 -2.40
CA SER A 134 -10.74 7.41 -2.29
C SER A 134 -10.23 8.13 -1.05
N ASN A 135 -10.01 9.44 -1.18
CA ASN A 135 -9.49 10.31 -0.13
C ASN A 135 -8.07 9.96 0.36
N CYS A 136 -7.32 9.09 -0.34
CA CYS A 136 -5.95 8.76 0.04
C CYS A 136 -4.95 9.88 -0.26
N ASP A 137 -3.90 9.94 0.55
CA ASP A 137 -2.70 10.74 0.25
C ASP A 137 -1.69 9.88 -0.52
N LEU A 138 -1.41 10.26 -1.76
CA LEU A 138 -0.44 9.61 -2.65
C LEU A 138 0.70 10.58 -3.04
N GLU A 139 0.84 11.72 -2.36
CA GLU A 139 1.93 12.64 -2.63
C GLU A 139 3.29 11.95 -2.41
N SER A 140 4.27 12.30 -3.26
CA SER A 140 5.62 11.72 -3.24
C SER A 140 5.65 10.18 -3.33
N THR A 141 4.58 9.53 -3.79
CA THR A 141 4.52 8.07 -3.91
C THR A 141 5.06 7.61 -5.26
N ASN A 142 5.83 6.52 -5.28
CA ASN A 142 6.20 5.84 -6.53
C ASN A 142 5.12 4.81 -6.92
N LEU A 143 4.36 5.10 -7.99
CA LEU A 143 3.30 4.25 -8.54
C LEU A 143 3.70 3.59 -9.87
N GLU A 144 5.00 3.54 -10.19
CA GLU A 144 5.47 2.91 -11.42
C GLU A 144 5.02 1.45 -11.53
N MET A 145 4.41 1.10 -12.66
CA MET A 145 3.83 -0.22 -12.95
C MET A 145 2.75 -0.68 -11.95
N ALA A 146 2.19 0.21 -11.12
CA ALA A 146 1.09 -0.14 -10.22
C ALA A 146 -0.21 -0.37 -11.03
N GLU A 147 -1.07 -1.26 -10.52
CA GLU A 147 -2.31 -1.67 -11.19
C GLU A 147 -3.56 -1.19 -10.42
N PHE A 148 -4.45 -0.44 -11.09
CA PHE A 148 -5.64 0.19 -10.53
C PHE A 148 -6.93 -0.13 -11.31
N ARG A 149 -7.02 -1.31 -11.93
CA ARG A 149 -8.20 -1.65 -12.74
C ARG A 149 -9.44 -1.72 -11.85
N TYR A 150 -10.51 -1.02 -12.25
CA TYR A 150 -11.78 -0.92 -11.53
C TYR A 150 -11.65 -0.32 -10.12
N SER A 151 -10.57 0.40 -9.84
CA SER A 151 -10.32 1.01 -8.53
C SER A 151 -10.92 2.40 -8.45
N ASN A 152 -11.10 2.92 -7.24
CA ASN A 152 -11.53 4.29 -7.02
C ASN A 152 -10.37 5.14 -6.50
N LEU A 153 -10.02 6.20 -7.23
CA LEU A 153 -9.00 7.19 -6.87
C LEU A 153 -9.60 8.60 -6.70
N SER A 154 -10.93 8.72 -6.53
CA SER A 154 -11.59 10.00 -6.30
C SER A 154 -11.09 10.68 -5.03
N ASN A 155 -10.92 12.01 -5.09
CA ASN A 155 -10.42 12.88 -4.03
C ASN A 155 -9.04 12.48 -3.50
N THR A 156 -8.17 11.90 -4.32
CA THR A 156 -6.80 11.58 -3.88
C THR A 156 -5.88 12.77 -3.99
N LEU A 157 -4.94 12.89 -3.04
CA LEU A 157 -3.85 13.86 -3.15
C LEU A 157 -2.74 13.24 -4.02
N ILE A 158 -2.74 13.56 -5.32
CA ILE A 158 -1.80 12.97 -6.29
C ILE A 158 -0.95 14.02 -7.04
N ASP A 159 -1.11 15.31 -6.73
CA ASP A 159 -0.46 16.43 -7.42
C ASP A 159 1.07 16.32 -7.48
N LYS A 160 1.67 15.77 -6.42
CA LYS A 160 3.11 15.56 -6.29
C LYS A 160 3.51 14.09 -6.32
N VAL A 161 2.74 13.24 -6.99
CA VAL A 161 3.15 11.83 -7.19
C VAL A 161 4.51 11.77 -7.87
N ASN A 162 5.41 10.92 -7.36
CA ASN A 162 6.79 10.88 -7.84
C ASN A 162 6.91 10.24 -9.22
N ASN A 163 6.13 9.18 -9.47
CA ASN A 163 6.23 8.45 -10.72
C ASN A 163 4.97 7.63 -11.03
N LEU A 164 4.40 7.81 -12.22
CA LEU A 164 3.26 7.03 -12.75
C LEU A 164 3.64 6.17 -13.97
N THR A 165 4.93 5.92 -14.21
CA THR A 165 5.38 5.26 -15.44
C THR A 165 4.77 3.87 -15.55
N ASN A 166 4.12 3.58 -16.69
CA ASN A 166 3.47 2.29 -16.94
C ASN A 166 2.41 1.89 -15.88
N ALA A 167 1.91 2.83 -15.07
CA ALA A 167 0.78 2.57 -14.20
C ALA A 167 -0.44 2.20 -15.07
N ILE A 168 -1.20 1.20 -14.62
CA ILE A 168 -2.30 0.63 -15.39
C ILE A 168 -3.63 1.07 -14.81
N PHE A 169 -4.38 1.81 -15.62
CA PHE A 169 -5.75 2.22 -15.36
C PHE A 169 -6.67 1.50 -16.34
N TYR A 170 -7.86 1.13 -15.87
CA TYR A 170 -8.92 0.55 -16.71
C TYR A 170 -10.20 0.60 -15.89
N GLU A 171 -11.26 1.25 -16.41
CA GLU A 171 -12.49 1.47 -15.66
C GLU A 171 -12.25 2.08 -14.25
N THR A 172 -11.18 2.87 -14.09
CA THR A 172 -10.78 3.45 -12.81
C THR A 172 -11.61 4.71 -12.54
N VAL A 173 -12.22 4.81 -11.36
CA VAL A 173 -13.01 5.98 -10.95
C VAL A 173 -12.05 7.09 -10.48
N VAL A 174 -12.24 8.31 -10.98
CA VAL A 174 -11.41 9.49 -10.66
C VAL A 174 -12.30 10.74 -10.65
N ASP A 175 -11.95 11.76 -9.88
CA ASP A 175 -12.50 13.10 -10.08
C ASP A 175 -11.75 13.84 -11.21
N GLU A 176 -12.27 15.02 -11.60
CA GLU A 176 -11.69 15.84 -12.67
C GLU A 176 -10.23 16.27 -12.39
N SER A 177 -9.89 16.64 -11.15
CA SER A 177 -8.51 17.03 -10.79
C SER A 177 -7.53 15.86 -10.91
N THR A 178 -7.90 14.70 -10.38
CA THR A 178 -7.13 13.46 -10.42
C THR A 178 -6.93 13.02 -11.87
N TYR A 179 -7.99 13.05 -12.67
CA TYR A 179 -7.91 12.76 -14.11
C TYR A 179 -6.92 13.68 -14.83
N ASN A 180 -7.04 15.00 -14.63
CA ASN A 180 -6.18 15.98 -15.29
C ASN A 180 -4.71 15.79 -14.90
N LYS A 181 -4.42 15.50 -13.63
CA LYS A 181 -3.06 15.22 -13.18
C LYS A 181 -2.49 13.97 -13.85
N ILE A 182 -3.22 12.86 -13.87
CA ILE A 182 -2.79 11.63 -14.54
C ILE A 182 -2.58 11.89 -16.04
N TRP A 183 -3.53 12.54 -16.70
CA TRP A 183 -3.43 12.86 -18.13
C TRP A 183 -2.17 13.68 -18.47
N ASN A 184 -1.87 14.70 -17.67
CA ASN A 184 -0.70 15.55 -17.86
C ASN A 184 0.61 14.77 -17.73
N GLU A 185 0.72 13.88 -16.73
CA GLU A 185 1.91 13.03 -16.55
C GLU A 185 2.15 12.09 -17.73
N PHE A 186 1.09 11.50 -18.29
CA PHE A 186 1.19 10.64 -19.47
C PHE A 186 1.53 11.43 -20.74
N SER A 187 0.87 12.57 -20.94
CA SER A 187 1.10 13.45 -22.09
C SER A 187 2.53 13.98 -22.15
N ASN A 188 3.08 14.39 -21.00
CA ASN A 188 4.47 14.85 -20.89
C ASN A 188 5.50 13.79 -21.29
N ARG A 189 5.11 12.52 -21.35
CA ARG A 189 5.97 11.39 -21.72
C ARG A 189 5.77 10.94 -23.17
N GLY A 190 5.00 11.70 -23.95
CA GLY A 190 4.63 11.32 -25.32
C GLY A 190 3.70 10.10 -25.39
N ILE A 191 3.12 9.68 -24.26
CA ILE A 191 2.09 8.64 -24.21
C ILE A 191 0.76 9.35 -24.39
N TYR A 192 0.32 9.42 -25.64
CA TYR A 192 -1.02 9.88 -25.96
C TYR A 192 -1.99 8.73 -25.70
N LEU A 193 -2.89 8.89 -24.72
CA LEU A 193 -4.06 8.03 -24.56
C LEU A 193 -5.02 8.34 -25.73
N HIS A 194 -4.79 7.69 -26.87
CA HIS A 194 -5.41 8.01 -28.15
C HIS A 194 -6.88 7.60 -28.29
N THR A 195 -7.44 6.83 -27.35
CA THR A 195 -8.83 6.36 -27.41
C THR A 195 -9.66 6.96 -26.29
N ARG A 196 -10.95 7.18 -26.60
CA ARG A 196 -11.96 7.88 -25.79
C ARG A 196 -11.70 7.65 -24.30
N THR A 197 -11.50 8.74 -23.59
CA THR A 197 -11.39 8.85 -22.12
C THR A 197 -12.37 7.96 -21.35
N GLN A 198 -13.51 7.61 -21.99
CA GLN A 198 -14.58 6.72 -21.53
C GLN A 198 -14.19 5.26 -21.25
N ASP A 199 -13.12 4.68 -21.83
CA ASP A 199 -12.80 3.25 -21.61
C ASP A 199 -11.84 3.02 -20.43
N TYR A 200 -11.01 4.02 -20.08
CA TYR A 200 -9.99 3.90 -19.05
C TYR A 200 -10.43 4.46 -17.70
N PHE A 201 -11.26 5.51 -17.73
CA PHE A 201 -11.66 6.25 -16.55
C PHE A 201 -13.17 6.46 -16.48
N LYS A 202 -13.70 6.41 -15.27
CA LYS A 202 -15.03 6.92 -14.93
C LYS A 202 -14.84 8.20 -14.15
N ILE A 203 -15.15 9.33 -14.76
CA ILE A 203 -15.01 10.64 -14.12
C ILE A 203 -16.29 10.91 -13.31
N VAL A 204 -16.13 11.19 -12.01
CA VAL A 204 -17.20 11.47 -11.05
C VAL A 204 -17.13 12.87 -10.46
#